data_AF-A0A2D9GDU1-F1
#
_entry.id   AF-A0A2D9GDU1-F1
#
_cell.length_a   1.000
_cell.length_b   1.000
_cell.length_c   1.000
_cell.angle_alpha   90.00
_cell.angle_beta   90.00
_cell.angle_gamma   90.00
#
_symmetry.space_group_name_H-M   'P 1'
#
loop_
_entity.id
_entity.type
_entity.pdbx_description
1 polymer ?
#
loop_
_entity_poly.entity_id
_entity_poly.type
_entity_poly.pdbx_seq_one_letter_code
_entity_poly.pdbx_strand_id
1 'polypeptide(L)'
;MTNTLKGSALLTEVSIRTAQGMSKTDLCLSCGYVRENGKPAFTSFYEAILEARGITTEAQEKEDLLTEYKDSEELETLQELLEDYSADEIRAFIDCFGGVDLEGFRDSYQGEMTGAEFAQQFAEDCYGVVDVPGFVEIDWQASWENLERYDFSEQDGFIFSCTF
;
A
#
# COMPACT_ATOMS: atom_id res chain seq x y z
N MET A 1 -0.27 -30.88 21.37
CA MET A 1 -0.23 -29.40 21.30
C MET A 1 1.05 -29.02 20.60
N THR A 2 1.00 -28.77 19.29
CA THR A 2 2.12 -28.15 18.57
C THR A 2 2.11 -26.67 18.91
N ASN A 3 3.13 -26.20 19.60
CA ASN A 3 3.23 -24.79 19.98
C ASN A 3 3.65 -24.00 18.73
N THR A 4 2.74 -23.24 18.14
CA THR A 4 3.01 -22.42 16.95
C THR A 4 3.98 -21.30 17.32
N LEU A 5 5.11 -21.22 16.62
CA LEU A 5 6.13 -20.19 16.85
C LEU A 5 5.63 -18.82 16.39
N LYS A 6 5.89 -17.76 17.15
CA LYS A 6 5.55 -16.37 16.79
C LYS A 6 6.71 -15.42 17.09
N GLY A 7 6.65 -14.20 16.56
CA GLY A 7 7.59 -13.11 16.87
C GLY A 7 9.05 -13.47 16.56
N SER A 8 9.97 -13.01 17.41
CA SER A 8 11.42 -13.22 17.24
C SER A 8 11.83 -14.70 17.22
N ALA A 9 11.10 -15.58 17.92
CA ALA A 9 11.35 -17.02 17.91
C ALA A 9 11.07 -17.64 16.53
N LEU A 10 9.99 -17.20 15.86
CA LEU A 10 9.68 -17.61 14.49
C LEU A 10 10.76 -17.16 13.51
N LEU A 11 11.18 -15.89 13.59
CA LEU A 11 12.22 -15.36 12.68
C LEU A 11 13.57 -16.05 12.85
N THR A 12 13.96 -16.33 14.09
CA THR A 12 15.19 -17.05 14.40
C THR A 12 15.16 -18.44 13.78
N GLU A 13 14.07 -19.18 13.99
CA GLU A 13 13.93 -20.54 13.49
C GLU A 13 13.88 -20.59 11.96
N VAL A 14 13.13 -19.67 11.33
CA VAL A 14 13.05 -19.55 9.88
C VAL A 14 14.42 -19.27 9.27
N SER A 15 15.20 -18.39 9.89
CA SER A 15 16.55 -18.05 9.44
C SER A 15 17.50 -19.25 9.53
N ILE A 16 17.52 -19.94 10.67
CA ILE A 16 18.35 -21.13 10.90
C ILE A 16 18.02 -22.23 9.89
N ARG A 17 16.74 -22.57 9.74
CA ARG A 17 16.30 -23.69 8.88
C ARG A 17 16.42 -23.38 7.40
N THR A 18 16.23 -22.12 7.00
CA THR A 18 16.49 -21.70 5.62
C THR A 18 17.98 -21.85 5.29
N ALA A 19 18.88 -21.50 6.22
CA ALA A 19 20.32 -21.69 6.04
C ALA A 19 20.72 -23.18 5.95
N GLN A 20 19.92 -24.09 6.50
CA GLN A 20 20.09 -25.54 6.38
C GLN A 20 19.54 -26.12 5.06
N GLY A 21 18.99 -25.29 4.16
CA GLY A 21 18.45 -25.73 2.87
C GLY A 21 17.07 -26.40 2.97
N MET A 22 16.34 -26.17 4.06
CA MET A 22 15.01 -26.76 4.26
C MET A 22 13.98 -26.21 3.26
N SER A 23 13.07 -27.07 2.80
CA SER A 23 11.98 -26.66 1.90
C SER A 23 10.99 -25.74 2.63
N LYS A 24 10.28 -24.87 1.89
CA LYS A 24 9.26 -23.98 2.47
C LYS A 24 8.13 -24.75 3.17
N THR A 25 7.76 -25.91 2.64
CA THR A 25 6.75 -26.80 3.24
C THR A 25 7.21 -27.30 4.60
N ASP A 26 8.43 -27.83 4.69
CA ASP A 26 8.97 -28.36 5.95
C ASP A 26 9.17 -27.25 6.99
N LEU A 27 9.61 -26.07 6.54
CA LEU A 27 9.69 -24.86 7.37
C LEU A 27 8.34 -24.53 8.00
N CYS A 28 7.29 -24.37 7.18
CA CYS A 28 5.94 -24.03 7.61
C CYS A 28 5.40 -25.05 8.64
N LEU A 29 5.49 -26.35 8.31
CA LEU A 29 5.04 -27.41 9.21
C LEU A 29 5.84 -27.43 10.52
N SER A 30 7.15 -27.24 10.44
CA SER A 30 8.03 -27.30 11.60
C SER A 30 7.89 -26.12 12.56
N CYS A 31 7.49 -24.96 12.05
CA CYS A 31 7.13 -23.80 12.87
C CYS A 31 5.73 -23.92 13.50
N GLY A 32 5.01 -25.02 13.23
CA GLY A 32 3.70 -25.31 13.83
C GLY A 32 2.51 -24.76 13.05
N TYR A 33 2.68 -24.41 11.77
CA TYR A 33 1.62 -23.90 10.89
C TYR A 33 1.01 -25.03 10.06
N VAL A 34 0.02 -25.70 10.64
CA VAL A 34 -0.63 -26.87 10.05
C VAL A 34 -2.15 -26.68 10.07
N ARG A 35 -2.82 -26.91 8.93
CA ARG A 35 -4.28 -26.93 8.82
C ARG A 35 -4.85 -28.20 9.45
N GLU A 36 -6.16 -28.23 9.70
CA GLU A 36 -6.85 -29.40 10.27
C GLU A 36 -6.64 -30.70 9.49
N ASN A 37 -6.39 -30.59 8.18
CA ASN A 37 -6.13 -31.73 7.28
C ASN A 37 -4.64 -32.14 7.22
N GLY A 38 -3.78 -31.61 8.09
CA GLY A 38 -2.35 -31.90 8.13
C GLY A 38 -1.51 -31.20 7.05
N LYS A 39 -2.13 -30.39 6.17
CA LYS A 39 -1.41 -29.62 5.14
C LYS A 39 -0.80 -28.35 5.73
N PRO A 40 0.29 -27.82 5.14
CA PRO A 40 0.89 -26.56 5.57
C PRO A 40 -0.10 -25.40 5.51
N ALA A 41 -0.14 -24.59 6.57
CA ALA A 41 -0.93 -23.36 6.65
C ALA A 41 -0.07 -22.15 6.22
N PHE A 42 0.28 -22.07 4.94
CA PHE A 42 1.20 -21.05 4.41
C PHE A 42 0.75 -19.61 4.66
N THR A 43 -0.53 -19.31 4.51
CA THR A 43 -1.09 -17.97 4.75
C THR A 43 -0.75 -17.49 6.17
N SER A 44 -1.18 -18.25 7.18
CA SER A 44 -0.89 -17.94 8.59
C SER A 44 0.61 -17.94 8.92
N PHE A 45 1.40 -18.78 8.25
CA PHE A 45 2.87 -18.80 8.43
C PHE A 45 3.51 -17.50 7.94
N TYR A 46 3.14 -17.02 6.75
CA TYR A 46 3.70 -15.80 6.19
C TYR A 46 3.15 -14.56 6.89
N GLU A 47 1.87 -14.51 7.25
CA GLU A 47 1.28 -13.44 8.08
C GLU A 47 2.08 -13.26 9.38
N ALA A 48 2.37 -14.34 10.09
CA ALA A 48 3.16 -14.26 11.32
C ALA A 48 4.63 -13.88 11.11
N ILE A 49 5.21 -14.17 9.93
CA ILE A 49 6.55 -13.68 9.56
C ILE A 49 6.50 -12.17 9.30
N LEU A 50 5.48 -11.67 8.60
CA LEU A 50 5.28 -10.25 8.34
C LEU A 50 5.08 -9.49 9.66
N GLU A 51 4.16 -9.96 10.50
CA GLU A 51 3.92 -9.43 11.85
C GLU A 51 5.21 -9.41 12.68
N ALA A 52 5.97 -10.52 12.70
CA ALA A 52 7.22 -10.60 13.45
C ALA A 52 8.32 -9.67 12.92
N ARG A 53 8.28 -9.32 11.63
CA ARG A 53 9.19 -8.35 11.00
C ARG A 53 8.72 -6.90 11.18
N GLY A 54 7.55 -6.69 11.79
CA GLY A 54 6.94 -5.36 11.88
C GLY A 54 6.45 -4.85 10.53
N ILE A 55 6.17 -5.74 9.58
CA ILE A 55 5.52 -5.39 8.31
C ILE A 55 4.02 -5.53 8.55
N THR A 56 3.29 -4.42 8.49
CA THR A 56 1.84 -4.41 8.51
C THR A 56 1.29 -5.02 7.22
N THR A 57 0.17 -5.73 7.32
CA THR A 57 -0.55 -6.27 6.16
C THR A 57 -1.70 -5.32 5.82
N GLU A 58 -2.10 -5.25 4.56
CA GLU A 58 -3.27 -4.46 4.12
C GLU A 58 -4.52 -4.71 4.99
N ALA A 59 -4.77 -5.97 5.38
CA ALA A 59 -5.90 -6.32 6.24
C ALA A 59 -5.81 -5.70 7.64
N GLN A 60 -4.60 -5.56 8.18
CA GLN A 60 -4.35 -4.92 9.47
C GLN A 60 -4.50 -3.40 9.33
N GLU A 61 -3.96 -2.81 8.26
CA GLU A 61 -4.06 -1.36 8.02
C GLU A 61 -5.51 -0.92 7.82
N LYS A 62 -6.28 -1.72 7.08
CA LYS A 62 -7.73 -1.56 6.94
C LYS A 62 -8.43 -1.58 8.30
N GLU A 63 -8.16 -2.60 9.11
CA GLU A 63 -8.79 -2.72 10.44
C GLU A 63 -8.38 -1.57 11.38
N ASP A 64 -7.12 -1.15 11.33
CA ASP A 64 -6.59 -0.04 12.12
C ASP A 64 -7.29 1.28 11.74
N LEU A 65 -7.43 1.54 10.43
CA LEU A 65 -8.10 2.74 9.93
C LEU A 65 -9.59 2.75 10.27
N LEU A 66 -10.28 1.60 10.12
CA LEU A 66 -11.68 1.46 10.55
C LEU A 66 -11.84 1.66 12.05
N THR A 67 -10.87 1.20 12.85
CA THR A 67 -10.87 1.39 14.31
C THR A 67 -10.68 2.86 14.69
N GLU A 68 -9.82 3.59 13.97
CA GLU A 68 -9.59 5.02 14.16
C GLU A 68 -10.85 5.84 13.87
N TYR A 69 -11.59 5.45 12.82
CA TYR A 69 -12.80 6.14 12.37
C TYR A 69 -14.11 5.56 12.94
N LYS A 70 -14.06 4.59 13.86
CA LYS A 70 -15.25 3.86 14.35
C LYS A 70 -16.37 4.74 14.95
N ASP A 71 -15.99 5.91 15.45
CA ASP A 71 -16.90 6.89 16.08
C ASP A 71 -17.05 8.17 15.21
N SER A 72 -16.52 8.16 13.98
CA SER A 72 -16.58 9.26 13.01
C SER A 72 -17.84 9.19 12.14
N GLU A 73 -18.36 10.34 11.72
CA GLU A 73 -19.45 10.43 10.75
C GLU A 73 -19.02 9.95 9.35
N GLU A 74 -17.71 9.98 9.06
CA GLU A 74 -17.09 9.53 7.81
C GLU A 74 -16.95 7.99 7.71
N LEU A 75 -17.34 7.23 8.74
CA LEU A 75 -17.13 5.78 8.79
C LEU A 75 -17.81 5.04 7.63
N GLU A 76 -19.01 5.45 7.24
CA GLU A 76 -19.75 4.83 6.14
C GLU A 76 -19.02 5.06 4.81
N THR A 77 -18.61 6.31 4.53
CA THR A 77 -17.81 6.66 3.35
C THR A 77 -16.48 5.91 3.33
N LEU A 78 -15.79 5.83 4.46
CA LEU A 78 -14.54 5.07 4.59
C LEU A 78 -14.75 3.59 4.25
N GLN A 79 -15.81 2.97 4.76
CA GLN A 79 -16.12 1.55 4.48
C GLN A 79 -16.36 1.30 3.00
N GLU A 80 -17.10 2.19 2.33
CA GLU A 80 -17.33 2.12 0.89
C GLU A 80 -16.04 2.29 0.09
N LEU A 81 -15.19 3.26 0.45
CA LEU A 81 -13.90 3.45 -0.22
C LEU A 81 -12.99 2.22 -0.07
N LEU A 82 -12.96 1.60 1.11
CA LEU A 82 -12.17 0.40 1.39
C LEU A 82 -12.68 -0.87 0.68
N GLU A 83 -13.76 -0.81 -0.10
CA GLU A 83 -14.15 -1.88 -1.02
C GLU A 83 -13.35 -1.85 -2.32
N ASP A 84 -12.99 -0.66 -2.80
CA ASP A 84 -12.33 -0.43 -4.09
C ASP A 84 -10.87 0.01 -3.96
N TYR A 85 -10.52 0.64 -2.84
CA TYR A 85 -9.21 1.24 -2.57
C TYR A 85 -8.55 0.64 -1.32
N SER A 86 -7.23 0.66 -1.30
CA SER A 86 -6.40 0.26 -0.18
C SER A 86 -6.45 1.28 0.97
N ALA A 87 -6.09 0.83 2.17
CA ALA A 87 -6.01 1.71 3.33
C ALA A 87 -4.90 2.76 3.19
N ASP A 88 -3.83 2.46 2.46
CA ASP A 88 -2.71 3.37 2.23
C ASP A 88 -3.09 4.52 1.29
N GLU A 89 -3.81 4.23 0.20
CA GLU A 89 -4.35 5.27 -0.70
C GLU A 89 -5.21 6.29 0.08
N ILE A 90 -6.13 5.78 0.90
CA ILE A 90 -7.05 6.62 1.69
C ILE A 90 -6.30 7.39 2.78
N ARG A 91 -5.32 6.77 3.45
CA ARG A 91 -4.46 7.45 4.43
C ARG A 91 -3.65 8.58 3.81
N ALA A 92 -3.06 8.34 2.64
CA ALA A 92 -2.31 9.38 1.93
C ALA A 92 -3.20 10.59 1.62
N PHE A 93 -4.45 10.37 1.24
CA PHE A 93 -5.42 11.45 1.06
C PHE A 93 -5.72 12.19 2.39
N ILE A 94 -5.97 11.45 3.47
CA ILE A 94 -6.22 12.02 4.80
C ILE A 94 -5.05 12.88 5.25
N ASP A 95 -3.82 12.40 5.08
CA ASP A 95 -2.60 13.12 5.45
C ASP A 95 -2.37 14.36 4.57
N CYS A 96 -2.69 14.27 3.28
CA CYS A 96 -2.57 15.38 2.33
C CYS A 96 -3.55 16.52 2.64
N PHE A 97 -4.81 16.21 2.98
CA PHE A 97 -5.87 17.22 3.14
C PHE A 97 -6.36 17.43 4.58
N GLY A 98 -5.77 16.73 5.56
CA GLY A 98 -6.11 16.86 6.97
C GLY A 98 -7.42 16.21 7.39
N GLY A 99 -7.88 15.19 6.66
CA GLY A 99 -9.07 14.41 7.00
C GLY A 99 -10.38 15.19 6.97
N VAL A 100 -10.48 16.23 6.14
CA VAL A 100 -11.59 17.20 6.18
C VAL A 100 -12.86 16.66 5.51
N ASP A 101 -12.75 15.81 4.49
CA ASP A 101 -13.89 15.28 3.72
C ASP A 101 -13.46 14.05 2.89
N LEU A 102 -13.90 12.83 3.24
CA LEU A 102 -13.59 11.63 2.46
C LEU A 102 -14.44 11.51 1.19
N GLU A 103 -15.55 12.24 1.05
CA GLU A 103 -16.37 12.19 -0.16
C GLU A 103 -15.58 12.68 -1.38
N GLY A 104 -14.68 13.65 -1.17
CA GLY A 104 -13.78 14.19 -2.19
C GLY A 104 -12.65 13.25 -2.65
N PHE A 105 -12.45 12.10 -1.99
CA PHE A 105 -11.35 11.18 -2.31
C PHE A 105 -11.37 10.76 -3.79
N ARG A 106 -12.53 10.31 -4.28
CA ARG A 106 -12.67 9.77 -5.66
C ARG A 106 -12.45 10.83 -6.73
N ASP A 107 -12.82 12.08 -6.44
CA ASP A 107 -12.66 13.20 -7.36
C ASP A 107 -11.21 13.71 -7.37
N SER A 108 -10.53 13.63 -6.22
CA SER A 108 -9.13 14.03 -6.07
C SER A 108 -8.15 13.00 -6.63
N TYR A 109 -8.36 11.70 -6.39
CA TYR A 109 -7.39 10.65 -6.68
C TYR A 109 -7.08 10.51 -8.18
N GLN A 110 -5.78 10.58 -8.53
CA GLN A 110 -5.28 10.48 -9.90
C GLN A 110 -4.48 9.19 -10.17
N GLY A 111 -4.15 8.42 -9.14
CA GLY A 111 -3.47 7.13 -9.24
C GLY A 111 -2.16 7.04 -8.45
N GLU A 112 -1.60 5.84 -8.44
CA GLU A 112 -0.30 5.49 -7.84
C GLU A 112 0.82 5.62 -8.88
N MET A 113 1.60 6.70 -8.78
CA MET A 113 2.77 6.96 -9.62
C MET A 113 3.60 8.08 -9.02
N THR A 114 4.87 8.20 -9.44
CA THR A 114 5.67 9.36 -9.06
C THR A 114 5.16 10.63 -9.73
N GLY A 115 5.41 11.80 -9.15
CA GLY A 115 5.03 13.07 -9.75
C GLY A 115 5.59 13.27 -11.17
N ALA A 116 6.79 12.78 -11.46
CA ALA A 116 7.38 12.86 -12.80
C ALA A 116 6.64 11.98 -13.83
N GLU A 117 6.24 10.76 -13.46
CA GLU A 117 5.42 9.89 -14.31
C GLU A 117 4.06 10.53 -14.57
N PHE A 118 3.44 11.12 -13.54
CA PHE A 118 2.19 11.85 -13.68
C PHE A 118 2.31 13.05 -14.62
N ALA A 119 3.37 13.86 -14.48
CA ALA A 119 3.58 15.02 -15.33
C ALA A 119 3.72 14.63 -16.81
N GLN A 120 4.40 13.51 -17.10
CA GLN A 120 4.48 12.95 -18.44
C GLN A 120 3.10 12.52 -18.94
N GLN A 121 2.40 11.68 -18.18
CA GLN A 121 1.10 11.16 -18.58
C GLN A 121 0.10 12.31 -18.81
N PHE A 122 0.04 13.27 -17.89
CA PHE A 122 -0.86 14.41 -17.99
C PHE A 122 -0.57 15.27 -19.25
N ALA A 123 0.70 15.48 -19.57
CA ALA A 123 1.10 16.19 -20.78
C ALA A 123 0.73 15.43 -22.07
N GLU A 124 0.92 14.11 -22.07
CA GLU A 124 0.56 13.25 -23.20
C GLU A 124 -0.95 13.22 -23.41
N ASP A 125 -1.72 13.00 -22.34
CA ASP A 125 -3.18 12.83 -22.37
C ASP A 125 -3.92 14.15 -22.68
N CYS A 126 -3.50 15.27 -22.06
CA CYS A 126 -4.23 16.54 -22.16
C CYS A 126 -3.70 17.48 -23.25
N TYR A 127 -2.41 17.38 -23.57
CA TYR A 127 -1.72 18.35 -24.44
C TYR A 127 -1.04 17.71 -25.66
N GLY A 128 -1.13 16.38 -25.81
CA GLY A 128 -0.66 15.68 -27.00
C GLY A 128 0.86 15.71 -27.16
N VAL A 129 1.61 15.67 -26.06
CA VAL A 129 3.10 15.67 -26.04
C VAL A 129 3.67 14.29 -26.45
N VAL A 130 3.14 13.69 -27.52
CA VAL A 130 3.52 12.35 -27.99
C VAL A 130 4.57 12.41 -29.13
N ASP A 131 4.67 13.55 -29.82
CA ASP A 131 5.49 13.73 -31.04
C ASP A 131 6.74 14.61 -30.83
N VAL A 132 7.42 14.47 -29.69
CA VAL A 132 8.64 15.23 -29.42
C VAL A 132 9.83 14.63 -30.20
N PRO A 133 10.58 15.42 -30.98
CA PRO A 133 11.75 14.90 -31.70
C PRO A 133 12.77 14.27 -30.75
N GLY A 134 13.28 13.07 -31.06
CA GLY A 134 14.11 12.28 -30.15
C GLY A 134 15.49 12.86 -29.78
N PHE A 135 15.86 14.05 -30.25
CA PHE A 135 17.03 14.79 -29.76
C PHE A 135 16.69 15.78 -28.63
N VAL A 136 15.39 15.98 -28.36
CA VAL A 136 14.88 16.83 -27.29
C VAL A 136 14.72 15.98 -26.04
N GLU A 137 15.33 16.43 -24.95
CA GLU A 137 15.13 15.87 -23.62
C GLU A 137 14.04 16.68 -22.90
N ILE A 138 13.10 15.99 -22.26
CA ILE A 138 12.05 16.61 -21.45
C ILE A 138 12.34 16.32 -19.99
N ASP A 139 12.35 17.36 -19.17
CA ASP A 139 12.50 17.25 -17.72
C ASP A 139 11.12 17.13 -17.06
N TRP A 140 10.68 15.89 -16.87
CA TRP A 140 9.40 15.59 -16.25
C TRP A 140 9.40 15.86 -14.74
N GLN A 141 10.56 15.79 -14.08
CA GLN A 141 10.68 16.16 -12.68
C GLN A 141 10.45 17.67 -12.49
N ALA A 142 11.07 18.49 -13.33
CA ALA A 142 10.83 19.93 -13.31
C ALA A 142 9.37 20.28 -13.70
N SER A 143 8.77 19.49 -14.59
CA SER A 143 7.35 19.64 -14.95
C SER A 143 6.43 19.36 -13.76
N TRP A 144 6.70 18.28 -13.01
CA TRP A 144 6.00 17.96 -11.77
C TRP A 144 6.12 19.07 -10.73
N GLU A 145 7.34 19.57 -10.46
CA GLU A 145 7.55 20.67 -9.51
C GLU A 145 6.77 21.95 -9.87
N ASN A 146 6.37 22.11 -11.13
CA ASN A 146 5.47 23.19 -11.53
C ASN A 146 3.99 22.84 -11.29
N LEU A 147 3.56 21.60 -11.57
CA LEU A 147 2.19 21.13 -11.31
C LEU A 147 1.86 21.13 -9.81
N GLU A 148 2.77 20.60 -8.99
CA GLU A 148 2.60 20.45 -7.53
C GLU A 148 2.37 21.79 -6.81
N ARG A 149 2.93 22.88 -7.36
CA ARG A 149 2.78 24.22 -6.77
C ARG A 149 1.36 24.77 -6.83
N TYR A 150 0.50 24.21 -7.67
CA TYR A 150 -0.79 24.80 -7.99
C TYR A 150 -1.94 23.83 -7.77
N ASP A 151 -1.93 22.71 -8.49
CA ASP A 151 -3.16 21.97 -8.76
C ASP A 151 -3.11 20.51 -8.27
N PHE A 152 -1.94 20.00 -7.90
CA PHE A 152 -1.75 18.61 -7.51
C PHE A 152 -0.84 18.46 -6.29
N SER A 153 -0.94 17.34 -5.60
CA SER A 153 -0.04 16.91 -4.53
C SER A 153 0.36 15.45 -4.71
N GLU A 154 1.60 15.11 -4.34
CA GLU A 154 2.04 13.73 -4.19
C GLU A 154 2.18 13.41 -2.69
N GLN A 155 1.54 12.34 -2.24
CA GLN A 155 1.66 11.83 -0.88
C GLN A 155 1.81 10.32 -0.91
N ASP A 156 2.92 9.81 -0.36
CA ASP A 156 3.24 8.37 -0.29
C ASP A 156 3.19 7.61 -1.63
N GLY A 157 3.47 8.30 -2.75
CA GLY A 157 3.44 7.73 -4.10
C GLY A 157 2.06 7.78 -4.77
N PHE A 158 1.09 8.44 -4.15
CA PHE A 158 -0.24 8.68 -4.69
C PHE A 158 -0.40 10.15 -5.12
N ILE A 159 -1.02 10.36 -6.27
CA ILE A 159 -1.27 11.70 -6.82
C ILE A 159 -2.71 12.11 -6.57
N PHE A 160 -2.88 13.33 -6.08
CA PHE A 160 -4.16 13.93 -5.75
C PHE A 160 -4.30 15.30 -6.43
N SER A 161 -5.46 15.58 -7.01
CA SER A 161 -5.85 16.95 -7.39
C SER A 161 -6.13 17.74 -6.11
N CYS A 162 -5.64 18.96 -6.01
CA CYS A 162 -5.98 19.90 -4.94
C CYS A 162 -7.27 20.67 -5.22
N THR A 163 -7.82 20.53 -6.43
CA THR A 163 -9.10 21.13 -6.83
C THR A 163 -10.06 20.01 -7.16
N PHE A 164 -10.96 19.71 -6.23
CA PHE A 164 -12.02 18.71 -6.33
C PHE A 164 -13.30 19.26 -5.68
#